data_AF-W6YLN0-F1
#
_entry.id   AF-W6YLN0-F1
#
_cell.length_a   1.000
_cell.length_b   1.000
_cell.length_c   1.000
_cell.angle_alpha   90.00
_cell.angle_beta   90.00
_cell.angle_gamma   90.00
#
_symmetry.space_group_name_H-M   'P 1'
#
loop_
_entity.id
_entity.type
_entity.pdbx_description
1 polymer ?
#
loop_
_entity_poly.entity_id
_entity_poly.type
_entity_poly.pdbx_seq_one_letter_code
_entity_poly.pdbx_strand_id
1 'polypeptide(L)'
;MVSQSFQLRGRFIARLSRPFLLDAEYSDQDWVARLELGTTLEMVDHEDDVRHSHPKVQELRNLSKWSDGHVCISPEQHRNLIAGFKNQVDWIPLSTGSIHPTRGRTLAIAQACGGSQSFNPVNSLRILGEQMRMLAIPNQSSIPISYKQFTDEDTDEGRSRLMPGGNRDRLVHCMEEFVKYTLVVRPHSDLFGDRYSKREQRRIKEEKTKPLNGKSHISLTNM
;
A
#
# COMPACT_ATOMS: atom_id res chain seq x y z
N MET A 1 14.70 10.46 -32.68
CA MET A 1 13.67 10.73 -31.64
C MET A 1 14.00 9.85 -30.45
N VAL A 2 14.02 10.45 -29.26
CA VAL A 2 14.73 10.02 -28.05
C VAL A 2 13.97 8.95 -27.25
N SER A 3 14.75 8.15 -26.50
CA SER A 3 14.40 7.40 -25.27
C SER A 3 14.16 5.90 -25.38
N GLN A 4 15.24 5.14 -25.54
CA GLN A 4 15.40 3.84 -24.88
C GLN A 4 16.64 3.91 -24.00
N SER A 5 16.46 4.24 -22.72
CA SER A 5 17.54 4.15 -21.73
C SER A 5 16.93 4.07 -20.34
N PHE A 6 17.08 2.91 -19.69
CA PHE A 6 17.40 2.69 -18.27
C PHE A 6 16.90 1.32 -17.80
N GLN A 7 17.43 0.25 -18.38
CA GLN A 7 17.32 -1.10 -17.81
C GLN A 7 18.70 -1.78 -17.64
N LEU A 8 19.78 -0.97 -17.64
CA LEU A 8 21.16 -1.44 -17.60
C LEU A 8 21.98 -0.65 -16.58
N ARG A 9 21.58 -0.60 -15.29
CA ARG A 9 22.44 -0.04 -14.22
C ARG A 9 22.37 -0.75 -12.86
N GLY A 10 21.88 -2.00 -12.78
CA GLY A 10 22.05 -2.82 -11.57
C GLY A 10 23.41 -3.53 -11.54
N ARG A 11 23.64 -4.39 -12.54
CA ARG A 11 24.88 -5.18 -12.67
C ARG A 11 26.14 -4.33 -12.92
N PHE A 12 26.00 -3.16 -13.55
CA PHE A 12 27.14 -2.29 -13.88
C PHE A 12 27.64 -1.48 -12.69
N ILE A 13 26.74 -1.02 -11.81
CA ILE A 13 27.10 -0.28 -10.58
C ILE A 13 27.72 -1.24 -9.56
N ALA A 14 27.17 -2.45 -9.39
CA ALA A 14 27.77 -3.48 -8.55
C ALA A 14 29.21 -3.83 -8.98
N ARG A 15 29.48 -3.87 -10.29
CA ARG A 15 30.80 -4.17 -10.85
C ARG A 15 31.82 -3.04 -10.67
N LEU A 16 31.37 -1.79 -10.60
CA LEU A 16 32.24 -0.62 -10.42
C LEU A 16 32.51 -0.29 -8.94
N SER A 17 31.64 -0.68 -8.02
CA SER A 17 31.80 -0.39 -6.58
C SER A 17 32.45 -1.50 -5.75
N ARG A 18 32.51 -2.75 -6.26
CA ARG A 18 33.21 -3.89 -5.62
C ARG A 18 34.60 -4.30 -6.19
N PRO A 19 35.35 -3.55 -7.02
CA PRO A 19 36.70 -3.98 -7.43
C PRO A 19 37.75 -4.09 -6.31
N PHE A 20 37.45 -3.64 -5.08
CA PHE A 20 38.42 -3.56 -3.99
C PHE A 20 38.30 -4.66 -2.91
N LEU A 21 37.32 -5.58 -2.99
CA LEU A 21 37.03 -6.49 -1.86
C LEU A 21 36.80 -7.93 -2.30
N LEU A 22 37.87 -8.58 -2.75
CA LEU A 22 38.04 -10.03 -2.93
C LEU A 22 37.86 -10.60 -4.35
N ASP A 23 38.68 -11.62 -4.60
CA ASP A 23 38.76 -12.44 -5.82
C ASP A 23 37.56 -13.38 -5.97
N ALA A 24 37.34 -13.94 -7.17
CA ALA A 24 36.17 -14.75 -7.49
C ALA A 24 36.00 -15.99 -6.57
N GLU A 25 37.10 -16.60 -6.11
CA GLU A 25 37.08 -17.74 -5.16
C GLU A 25 36.53 -17.36 -3.77
N TYR A 26 36.71 -16.11 -3.35
CA TYR A 26 36.21 -15.62 -2.06
C TYR A 26 34.73 -15.25 -2.13
N SER A 27 34.21 -14.88 -3.30
CA SER A 27 32.79 -14.57 -3.48
C SER A 27 31.89 -15.79 -3.22
N ASP A 28 32.39 -17.01 -3.49
CA ASP A 28 31.67 -18.25 -3.21
C ASP A 28 31.69 -18.64 -1.73
N GLN A 29 32.53 -18.00 -0.92
CA GLN A 29 32.55 -18.10 0.54
C GLN A 29 32.01 -16.83 1.22
N ASP A 30 31.60 -15.83 0.44
CA ASP A 30 31.06 -14.57 0.93
C ASP A 30 29.67 -14.79 1.51
N TRP A 31 29.64 -15.12 2.80
CA TRP A 31 28.42 -15.32 3.56
C TRP A 31 27.54 -14.05 3.55
N VAL A 32 28.12 -12.84 3.35
CA VAL A 32 27.35 -11.58 3.23
C VAL A 32 26.51 -11.56 1.95
N ALA A 33 27.02 -12.15 0.85
CA ALA A 33 26.23 -12.33 -0.37
C ALA A 33 25.10 -13.36 -0.21
N ARG A 34 25.26 -14.32 0.72
CA ARG A 34 24.25 -15.34 1.02
C ARG A 34 23.21 -14.93 2.07
N LEU A 35 23.56 -14.10 3.05
CA LEU A 35 22.74 -13.93 4.26
C LEU A 35 21.64 -12.85 4.20
N GLU A 36 21.69 -11.90 3.27
CA GLU A 36 20.79 -10.73 3.35
C GLU A 36 19.73 -10.71 2.23
N LEU A 37 20.10 -11.08 1.00
CA LEU A 37 19.19 -11.02 -0.15
C LEU A 37 18.54 -12.37 -0.47
N GLY A 38 19.23 -13.49 -0.27
CA GLY A 38 18.69 -14.84 -0.54
C GLY A 38 17.47 -15.15 0.32
N THR A 39 17.58 -14.97 1.64
CA THR A 39 16.47 -15.12 2.58
C THR A 39 15.31 -14.18 2.26
N THR A 40 15.61 -12.93 1.88
CA THR A 40 14.58 -11.96 1.48
C THR A 40 13.86 -12.40 0.20
N LEU A 41 14.57 -12.97 -0.77
CA LEU A 41 14.01 -13.55 -1.99
C LEU A 41 13.11 -14.75 -1.68
N GLU A 42 13.54 -15.65 -0.79
CA GLU A 42 12.73 -16.79 -0.34
C GLU A 42 11.45 -16.35 0.39
N MET A 43 11.53 -15.28 1.20
CA MET A 43 10.35 -14.71 1.85
C MET A 43 9.35 -14.08 0.87
N VAL A 44 9.83 -13.52 -0.25
CA VAL A 44 8.98 -12.97 -1.32
C VAL A 44 8.27 -14.08 -2.10
N ASP A 45 8.90 -15.26 -2.24
CA ASP A 45 8.38 -16.37 -3.04
C ASP A 45 7.34 -17.23 -2.28
N HIS A 46 7.18 -17.01 -0.96
CA HIS A 46 6.34 -17.83 -0.09
C HIS A 46 4.85 -17.38 -0.09
N GLU A 47 4.21 -17.31 -1.26
CA GLU A 47 2.75 -17.16 -1.39
C GLU A 47 2.04 -18.52 -1.36
N ASP A 48 1.75 -19.04 -0.16
CA ASP A 48 0.93 -20.26 -0.01
C ASP A 48 -0.57 -19.94 -0.15
N ASP A 49 -1.25 -20.56 -1.11
CA ASP A 49 -2.72 -20.50 -1.30
C ASP A 49 -3.51 -20.86 -0.03
N VAL A 50 -2.94 -21.73 0.82
CA VAL A 50 -3.53 -22.13 2.12
C VAL A 50 -3.66 -20.94 3.08
N ARG A 51 -2.73 -19.97 3.04
CA ARG A 51 -2.77 -18.80 3.92
C ARG A 51 -3.85 -17.81 3.50
N HIS A 52 -4.15 -17.72 2.20
CA HIS A 52 -5.18 -16.82 1.70
C HIS A 52 -6.60 -17.25 2.05
N SER A 53 -6.84 -18.55 2.27
CA SER A 53 -8.17 -19.07 2.67
C SER A 53 -8.45 -18.98 4.17
N HIS A 54 -7.48 -18.53 4.98
CA HIS A 54 -7.65 -18.42 6.43
C HIS A 54 -8.83 -17.50 6.80
N PRO A 55 -9.73 -17.91 7.74
CA PRO A 55 -10.95 -17.16 8.05
C PRO A 55 -10.73 -15.68 8.39
N LYS A 56 -9.68 -15.36 9.14
CA LYS A 56 -9.33 -13.97 9.49
C LYS A 56 -8.82 -13.14 8.30
N VAL A 57 -8.16 -13.76 7.34
CA VAL A 57 -7.73 -13.07 6.09
C VAL A 57 -8.95 -12.74 5.24
N GLN A 58 -9.91 -13.68 5.14
CA GLN A 58 -11.16 -13.47 4.43
C GLN A 58 -12.02 -12.39 5.09
N GLU A 59 -12.14 -12.42 6.43
CA GLU A 59 -12.82 -11.38 7.21
C GLU A 59 -12.24 -9.99 6.92
N LEU A 60 -10.92 -9.83 7.00
CA LEU A 60 -10.24 -8.57 6.71
C LEU A 60 -10.47 -8.09 5.28
N ARG A 61 -10.36 -8.97 4.30
CA ARG A 61 -10.60 -8.64 2.89
C ARG A 61 -12.05 -8.23 2.63
N ASN A 62 -13.00 -8.89 3.27
CA ASN A 62 -14.43 -8.54 3.17
C ASN A 62 -14.74 -7.19 3.81
N LEU A 63 -14.16 -6.89 4.99
CA LEU A 63 -14.28 -5.58 5.63
C LEU A 63 -13.68 -4.47 4.76
N SER A 64 -12.50 -4.70 4.20
CA SER A 64 -11.85 -3.76 3.27
C SER A 64 -12.70 -3.50 2.03
N LYS A 65 -13.26 -4.56 1.43
CA LYS A 65 -14.18 -4.45 0.28
C LYS A 65 -15.46 -3.66 0.62
N TRP A 66 -16.03 -3.89 1.80
CA TRP A 66 -17.27 -3.25 2.27
C TRP A 66 -17.08 -1.76 2.59
N SER A 67 -15.91 -1.38 3.10
CA SER A 67 -15.63 -0.03 3.58
C SER A 67 -15.60 1.03 2.47
N ASP A 68 -16.02 2.26 2.82
CA ASP A 68 -15.84 3.46 1.96
C ASP A 68 -14.57 4.24 2.31
N GLY A 69 -13.97 3.98 3.47
CA GLY A 69 -12.72 4.56 3.93
C GLY A 69 -12.19 3.82 5.15
N HIS A 70 -10.89 3.97 5.43
CA HIS A 70 -10.23 3.33 6.57
C HIS A 70 -9.71 4.37 7.56
N VAL A 71 -9.67 3.99 8.84
CA VAL A 71 -8.94 4.70 9.88
C VAL A 71 -7.78 3.81 10.33
N CYS A 72 -6.57 4.21 9.98
CA CYS A 72 -5.36 3.44 10.27
C CYS A 72 -4.65 4.03 11.47
N ILE A 73 -4.59 3.26 12.55
CA ILE A 73 -3.97 3.67 13.82
C ILE A 73 -2.84 2.71 14.15
N SER A 74 -1.64 3.25 14.38
CA SER A 74 -0.49 2.44 14.77
C SER A 74 0.27 3.12 15.91
N PRO A 75 0.61 2.40 17.00
CA PRO A 75 1.56 2.92 17.97
C PRO A 75 2.96 3.04 17.35
N GLU A 76 3.78 3.91 17.92
CA GLU A 76 5.19 3.98 17.57
C GLU A 76 6.00 2.91 18.31
N GLN A 77 6.66 2.04 17.55
CA GLN A 77 7.66 1.11 18.06
C GLN A 77 8.95 1.26 17.26
N HIS A 78 10.07 1.46 17.95
CA HIS A 78 11.38 1.71 17.32
C HIS A 78 11.34 2.77 16.22
N ARG A 79 10.65 3.88 16.47
CA ARG A 79 10.51 5.01 15.53
C ARG A 79 9.78 4.66 14.21
N ASN A 80 8.95 3.63 14.19
CA ASN A 80 8.12 3.25 13.04
C ASN A 80 6.77 2.66 13.48
N LEU A 81 5.91 2.35 12.50
CA LEU A 81 4.66 1.61 12.74
C LEU A 81 4.94 0.15 13.13
N ILE A 82 4.04 -0.46 13.89
CA ILE A 82 4.24 -1.84 14.37
C ILE A 82 4.09 -2.88 13.26
N ALA A 83 4.89 -3.95 13.34
CA ALA A 83 4.81 -5.08 12.41
C ALA A 83 3.40 -5.69 12.34
N GLY A 84 2.71 -5.81 13.48
CA GLY A 84 1.34 -6.33 13.51
C GLY A 84 0.33 -5.53 12.69
N PHE A 85 0.51 -4.22 12.58
CA PHE A 85 -0.32 -3.38 11.71
C PHE A 85 0.05 -3.60 10.24
N LYS A 86 1.36 -3.60 9.93
CA LYS A 86 1.86 -3.83 8.57
C LYS A 86 1.38 -5.17 8.01
N ASN A 87 1.43 -6.22 8.82
CA ASN A 87 0.96 -7.55 8.47
C ASN A 87 -0.52 -7.56 8.07
N GLN A 88 -1.38 -6.74 8.70
CA GLN A 88 -2.79 -6.64 8.29
C GLN A 88 -2.90 -6.04 6.88
N VAL A 89 -2.19 -4.95 6.62
CA VAL A 89 -2.22 -4.30 5.29
C VAL A 89 -1.72 -5.26 4.20
N ASP A 90 -0.69 -6.05 4.49
CA ASP A 90 -0.09 -6.98 3.52
C ASP A 90 -1.06 -8.09 3.08
N TRP A 91 -2.08 -8.40 3.88
CA TRP A 91 -3.14 -9.33 3.49
C TRP A 91 -4.18 -8.73 2.53
N ILE A 92 -4.19 -7.42 2.32
CA ILE A 92 -5.14 -6.71 1.45
C ILE A 92 -4.50 -6.53 0.06
N PRO A 93 -4.97 -7.25 -0.98
CA PRO A 93 -4.41 -7.12 -2.31
C PRO A 93 -4.85 -5.81 -2.98
N LEU A 94 -4.00 -5.28 -3.87
CA LEU A 94 -4.37 -4.12 -4.71
C LEU A 94 -5.52 -4.43 -5.69
N SER A 95 -5.69 -5.69 -6.06
CA SER A 95 -6.78 -6.18 -6.90
C SER A 95 -7.05 -7.66 -6.67
N THR A 96 -8.32 -8.04 -6.67
CA THR A 96 -8.78 -9.44 -6.75
C THR A 96 -9.72 -9.54 -7.94
N GLY A 97 -9.19 -10.01 -9.08
CA GLY A 97 -9.90 -9.95 -10.36
C GLY A 97 -10.22 -8.50 -10.77
N SER A 98 -11.50 -8.16 -10.89
CA SER A 98 -11.98 -6.81 -11.21
C SER A 98 -12.14 -5.90 -9.97
N ILE A 99 -12.12 -6.47 -8.76
CA ILE A 99 -12.39 -5.75 -7.51
C ILE A 99 -11.11 -5.12 -6.99
N HIS A 100 -11.19 -3.89 -6.52
CA HIS A 100 -10.08 -3.13 -5.94
C HIS A 100 -10.46 -2.68 -4.52
N PRO A 101 -10.07 -3.42 -3.46
CA PRO A 101 -10.59 -3.20 -2.11
C PRO A 101 -10.35 -1.79 -1.56
N THR A 102 -9.18 -1.21 -1.83
CA THR A 102 -8.73 0.06 -1.23
C THR A 102 -8.72 1.25 -2.18
N ARG A 103 -8.79 1.01 -3.49
CA ARG A 103 -8.58 2.08 -4.47
C ARG A 103 -9.68 3.13 -4.41
N GLY A 104 -9.29 4.40 -4.30
CA GLY A 104 -10.23 5.52 -4.26
C GLY A 104 -11.04 5.61 -2.96
N ARG A 105 -10.72 4.77 -1.96
CA ARG A 105 -11.26 4.87 -0.60
C ARG A 105 -10.53 5.96 0.17
N THR A 106 -11.22 6.64 1.08
CA THR A 106 -10.61 7.66 1.94
C THR A 106 -9.79 7.00 3.06
N LEU A 107 -8.78 7.71 3.55
CA LEU A 107 -7.90 7.21 4.60
C LEU A 107 -7.64 8.31 5.64
N ALA A 108 -7.98 8.04 6.88
CA ALA A 108 -7.52 8.81 8.04
C ALA A 108 -6.39 8.06 8.74
N ILE A 109 -5.41 8.79 9.23
CA ILE A 109 -4.23 8.22 9.90
C ILE A 109 -4.04 8.83 11.29
N ALA A 110 -3.73 7.97 12.26
CA ALA A 110 -3.40 8.38 13.61
C ALA A 110 -2.30 7.50 14.21
N GLN A 111 -1.65 8.01 15.25
CA GLN A 111 -0.69 7.25 16.04
C GLN A 111 -0.76 7.55 17.53
N ALA A 112 -0.22 6.63 18.32
CA ALA A 112 0.02 6.80 19.74
C ALA A 112 1.52 6.65 20.03
N CYS A 113 2.09 7.59 20.79
CA CYS A 113 3.49 7.55 21.20
C CYS A 113 3.57 7.26 22.71
N GLY A 114 4.44 6.32 23.10
CA GLY A 114 4.75 6.12 24.51
C GLY A 114 5.59 7.25 25.13
N GLY A 115 6.32 8.01 24.29
CA GLY A 115 7.17 9.13 24.72
C GLY A 115 6.70 10.49 24.17
N SER A 116 7.67 11.39 23.97
CA SER A 116 7.45 12.69 23.33
C SER A 116 6.82 12.57 21.95
N GLN A 117 6.22 13.65 21.47
CA GLN A 117 5.53 13.66 20.19
C GLN A 117 6.48 13.33 19.04
N SER A 118 5.98 12.50 18.12
CA SER A 118 6.64 12.09 16.89
C SER A 118 5.60 12.02 15.77
N PHE A 119 6.05 11.85 14.53
CA PHE A 119 5.19 11.69 13.36
C PHE A 119 5.61 10.52 12.47
N ASN A 120 6.49 9.64 12.96
CA ASN A 120 7.08 8.61 12.12
C ASN A 120 6.05 7.57 11.65
N PRO A 121 5.25 6.92 12.53
CA PRO A 121 4.18 6.04 12.08
C PRO A 121 3.20 6.70 11.11
N VAL A 122 2.70 7.92 11.37
CA VAL A 122 1.76 8.60 10.46
C VAL A 122 2.39 8.92 9.11
N ASN A 123 3.68 9.28 9.06
CA ASN A 123 4.38 9.49 7.79
C ASN A 123 4.47 8.19 6.98
N SER A 124 4.84 7.09 7.63
CA SER A 124 4.88 5.77 6.99
C SER A 124 3.49 5.30 6.55
N LEU A 125 2.45 5.53 7.36
CA LEU A 125 1.05 5.21 7.02
C LEU A 125 0.56 6.02 5.83
N ARG A 126 0.98 7.28 5.69
CA ARG A 126 0.64 8.13 4.54
C ARG A 126 1.21 7.58 3.24
N ILE A 127 2.50 7.21 3.25
CA ILE A 127 3.17 6.58 2.11
C ILE A 127 2.49 5.24 1.78
N LEU A 128 2.18 4.42 2.79
CA LEU A 128 1.48 3.16 2.61
C LEU A 128 0.08 3.37 1.99
N GLY A 129 -0.67 4.37 2.44
CA GLY A 129 -1.96 4.74 1.86
C GLY A 129 -1.89 5.07 0.37
N GLU A 130 -0.84 5.79 -0.05
CA GLU A 130 -0.57 6.08 -1.46
C GLU A 130 -0.32 4.78 -2.25
N GLN A 131 0.50 3.87 -1.73
CA GLN A 131 0.76 2.57 -2.37
C GLN A 131 -0.52 1.73 -2.51
N MET A 132 -1.41 1.83 -1.51
CA MET A 132 -2.75 1.23 -1.53
C MET A 132 -3.77 2.00 -2.38
N ARG A 133 -3.35 3.12 -3.02
CA ARG A 133 -4.17 4.01 -3.87
C ARG A 133 -5.39 4.58 -3.15
N MET A 134 -5.23 4.85 -1.86
CA MET A 134 -6.22 5.51 -1.02
C MET A 134 -6.04 7.02 -1.05
N LEU A 135 -7.11 7.74 -0.77
CA LEU A 135 -7.12 9.19 -0.62
C LEU A 135 -6.91 9.54 0.86
N ALA A 136 -5.65 9.68 1.24
CA ALA A 136 -5.28 10.09 2.59
C ALA A 136 -5.69 11.55 2.83
N ILE A 137 -6.51 11.80 3.85
CA ILE A 137 -6.92 13.16 4.19
C ILE A 137 -5.70 13.98 4.68
N PRO A 138 -5.73 15.32 4.53
CA PRO A 138 -4.66 16.19 5.00
C PRO A 138 -4.41 16.08 6.51
N ASN A 139 -5.46 16.08 7.32
CA ASN A 139 -5.33 16.01 8.77
C ASN A 139 -4.85 14.64 9.25
N GLN A 140 -4.14 14.66 10.38
CA GLN A 140 -3.62 13.49 11.07
C GLN A 140 -3.53 13.76 12.57
N SER A 141 -3.55 12.69 13.36
CA SER A 141 -3.43 12.75 14.82
C SER A 141 -2.20 12.01 15.33
N SER A 142 -1.46 12.62 16.25
CA SER A 142 -0.34 11.99 16.95
C SER A 142 -0.42 12.33 18.43
N ILE A 143 -0.71 11.31 19.24
CA ILE A 143 -0.97 11.46 20.68
C ILE A 143 0.32 11.14 21.45
N PRO A 144 1.03 12.15 22.00
CA PRO A 144 2.21 11.95 22.83
C PRO A 144 1.86 11.42 24.21
N ILE A 145 2.80 10.69 24.83
CA ILE A 145 2.69 10.17 26.20
C ILE A 145 1.31 9.52 26.40
N SER A 146 0.93 8.64 25.47
CA SER A 146 -0.46 8.19 25.29
C SER A 146 -1.03 7.57 26.55
N TYR A 147 -0.23 6.87 27.35
CA TYR A 147 -0.65 6.26 28.61
C TYR A 147 -1.18 7.26 29.65
N LYS A 148 -0.90 8.57 29.53
CA LYS A 148 -1.46 9.64 30.38
C LYS A 148 -2.63 10.39 29.75
N GLN A 149 -3.05 10.01 28.54
CA GLN A 149 -4.10 10.72 27.79
C GLN A 149 -5.45 10.02 27.88
N PHE A 150 -5.49 8.80 28.39
CA PHE A 150 -6.71 8.02 28.60
C PHE A 150 -7.15 8.06 30.06
N THR A 151 -8.44 7.80 30.28
CA THR A 151 -9.04 7.62 31.60
C THR A 151 -8.28 6.60 32.44
N ASP A 152 -8.25 6.80 33.76
CA ASP A 152 -7.55 5.91 34.67
C ASP A 152 -8.20 4.52 34.72
N GLU A 153 -7.40 3.52 35.09
CA GLU A 153 -7.82 2.13 35.17
C GLU A 153 -8.94 1.92 36.21
N ASP A 154 -8.97 2.75 37.26
CA ASP A 154 -9.92 2.70 38.36
C ASP A 154 -11.28 3.38 38.05
N THR A 155 -11.47 3.89 36.83
CA THR A 155 -12.76 4.44 36.39
C THR A 155 -13.67 3.34 35.83
N ASP A 156 -14.99 3.50 35.89
CA ASP A 156 -15.95 2.56 35.26
C ASP A 156 -15.69 2.35 33.75
N GLU A 157 -15.01 3.31 33.12
CA GLU A 157 -14.64 3.30 31.71
C GLU A 157 -13.24 2.68 31.46
N GLY A 158 -12.43 2.43 32.49
CA GLY A 158 -11.04 1.94 32.40
C GLY A 158 -10.15 2.80 31.49
N ARG A 159 -9.02 2.28 30.98
CA ARG A 159 -8.16 2.98 29.97
C ARG A 159 -8.74 3.02 28.56
N SER A 160 -10.06 3.12 28.40
CA SER A 160 -10.72 3.04 27.09
C SER A 160 -10.99 4.40 26.45
N ARG A 161 -11.02 5.49 27.22
CA ARG A 161 -11.48 6.79 26.72
C ARG A 161 -10.41 7.86 26.77
N LEU A 162 -10.23 8.56 25.65
CA LEU A 162 -9.34 9.71 25.58
C LEU A 162 -9.94 10.87 26.39
N MET A 163 -9.17 11.43 27.32
CA MET A 163 -9.59 12.54 28.17
C MET A 163 -9.80 13.83 27.37
N PRO A 164 -10.65 14.76 27.84
CA PRO A 164 -10.78 16.09 27.25
C PRO A 164 -9.44 16.83 27.16
N GLY A 165 -9.18 17.48 26.02
CA GLY A 165 -7.96 18.25 25.78
C GLY A 165 -7.58 18.34 24.31
N GLY A 166 -6.51 19.08 24.00
CA GLY A 166 -6.13 19.38 22.60
C GLY A 166 -5.85 18.14 21.73
N ASN A 167 -5.34 17.05 22.31
CA ASN A 167 -5.15 15.78 21.59
C ASN A 167 -6.47 15.16 21.16
N ARG A 168 -7.50 15.24 22.01
CA ARG A 168 -8.85 14.78 21.70
C ARG A 168 -9.50 15.67 20.64
N ASP A 169 -9.39 16.98 20.77
CA ASP A 169 -9.96 17.93 19.80
C ASP A 169 -9.31 17.75 18.42
N ARG A 170 -8.00 17.51 18.37
CA ARG A 170 -7.29 17.19 17.12
C ARG A 170 -7.77 15.89 16.50
N LEU A 171 -8.01 14.86 17.30
CA LEU A 171 -8.58 13.59 16.81
C LEU A 171 -10.00 13.78 16.28
N VAL A 172 -10.83 14.58 16.97
CA VAL A 172 -12.17 14.95 16.51
C VAL A 172 -12.13 15.66 15.16
N HIS A 173 -11.25 16.66 14.98
CA HIS A 173 -11.05 17.34 13.69
C HIS A 173 -10.65 16.36 12.58
N CYS A 174 -9.76 15.41 12.88
CA CYS A 174 -9.33 14.38 11.93
C CYS A 174 -10.51 13.49 11.49
N MET A 175 -11.35 13.04 12.43
CA MET A 175 -12.52 12.20 12.12
C MET A 175 -13.62 12.98 11.40
N GLU A 176 -13.83 14.25 11.75
CA GLU A 176 -14.79 15.10 11.05
C GLU A 176 -14.38 15.31 9.58
N GLU A 177 -13.10 15.60 9.34
CA GLU A 177 -12.55 15.71 7.99
C GLU A 177 -12.66 14.39 7.23
N PHE A 178 -12.32 13.27 7.87
CA PHE A 178 -12.47 11.94 7.28
C PHE A 178 -13.89 11.68 6.77
N VAL A 179 -14.91 11.98 7.58
CA VAL A 179 -16.31 11.80 7.18
C VAL A 179 -16.66 12.72 6.01
N LYS A 180 -16.31 14.01 6.08
CA LYS A 180 -16.58 14.99 5.01
C LYS A 180 -15.96 14.56 3.68
N TYR A 181 -14.69 14.16 3.68
CA TYR A 181 -14.02 13.65 2.47
C TYR A 181 -14.68 12.38 1.96
N THR A 182 -15.06 11.45 2.85
CA THR A 182 -15.70 10.19 2.45
C THR A 182 -17.04 10.42 1.76
N LEU A 183 -17.85 11.34 2.29
CA LEU A 183 -19.13 11.71 1.68
C LEU A 183 -18.96 12.33 0.29
N VAL A 184 -17.92 13.14 0.09
CA VAL A 184 -17.62 13.77 -1.22
C VAL A 184 -17.07 12.75 -2.22
N VAL A 185 -16.17 11.85 -1.78
CA VAL A 185 -15.45 10.92 -2.67
C VAL A 185 -16.32 9.74 -3.07
N ARG A 186 -17.10 9.18 -2.14
CA ARG A 186 -17.82 7.90 -2.32
C ARG A 186 -18.69 7.85 -3.58
N PRO A 187 -19.51 8.87 -3.93
CA PRO A 187 -20.34 8.83 -5.14
C PRO A 187 -19.54 8.84 -6.45
N HIS A 188 -18.25 9.19 -6.39
CA HIS A 188 -17.38 9.39 -7.55
C HIS A 188 -16.21 8.39 -7.59
N SER A 189 -16.25 7.30 -6.81
CA SER A 189 -15.16 6.32 -6.72
C SER A 189 -14.74 5.75 -8.08
N ASP A 190 -15.69 5.56 -8.99
CA ASP A 190 -15.44 5.00 -10.33
C ASP A 190 -14.63 5.96 -11.21
N LEU A 191 -14.84 7.27 -11.07
CA LEU A 191 -14.11 8.30 -11.80
C LEU A 191 -12.61 8.26 -11.46
N PHE A 192 -12.27 8.09 -10.18
CA PHE A 192 -10.87 7.96 -9.74
C PHE A 192 -10.20 6.67 -10.26
N GLY A 193 -11.00 5.66 -10.63
CA GLY A 193 -10.52 4.41 -11.24
C GLY A 193 -10.27 4.50 -12.75
N ASP A 194 -10.87 5.48 -13.41
CA ASP A 194 -10.83 5.66 -14.87
C ASP A 194 -9.57 6.43 -15.31
N ARG A 195 -8.49 5.66 -15.50
CA ARG A 195 -7.18 6.21 -15.88
C ARG A 195 -6.97 6.13 -17.40
N TYR A 196 -6.38 7.19 -17.94
CA TYR A 196 -5.97 7.27 -19.36
C TYR A 196 -5.21 6.02 -19.83
N SER A 197 -4.19 5.60 -19.08
CA SER A 197 -3.38 4.42 -19.45
C SER A 197 -4.18 3.12 -19.55
N LYS A 198 -5.26 2.98 -18.76
CA LYS A 198 -6.16 1.82 -18.86
C LYS A 198 -7.08 1.93 -20.08
N ARG A 199 -7.55 3.14 -20.41
CA ARG A 199 -8.34 3.37 -21.63
C ARG A 199 -7.52 3.05 -22.87
N GLU A 200 -6.25 3.45 -22.88
CA GLU A 200 -5.33 3.15 -23.97
C GLU A 200 -5.08 1.64 -24.12
N GLN A 201 -4.85 0.92 -23.02
CA GLN A 201 -4.71 -0.54 -23.04
C GLN A 201 -5.94 -1.26 -23.58
N ARG A 202 -7.15 -0.78 -23.24
CA ARG A 202 -8.40 -1.32 -23.80
C ARG A 202 -8.48 -1.08 -25.30
N ARG A 203 -8.19 0.14 -25.77
CA ARG A 203 -8.17 0.48 -27.19
C ARG A 203 -7.21 -0.39 -28.00
N ILE A 204 -5.97 -0.56 -27.52
CA ILE A 204 -4.97 -1.43 -28.16
C ILE A 204 -5.45 -2.89 -28.19
N LYS A 205 -6.07 -3.37 -27.11
CA LYS A 205 -6.60 -4.74 -27.04
C LYS A 205 -7.73 -4.95 -28.06
N GLU A 206 -8.64 -3.98 -28.17
CA GLU A 206 -9.75 -3.97 -29.12
C GLU A 206 -9.26 -3.94 -30.58
N GLU A 207 -8.26 -3.10 -30.88
CA GLU A 207 -7.63 -3.06 -32.21
C GLU A 207 -7.00 -4.39 -32.61
N LYS A 208 -6.36 -5.10 -31.67
CA LYS A 208 -5.80 -6.44 -31.89
C LYS A 208 -6.85 -7.54 -32.03
N THR A 209 -8.06 -7.35 -31.49
CA THR A 209 -9.14 -8.36 -31.57
C THR A 209 -10.08 -8.14 -32.75
N LYS A 210 -9.98 -7.01 -33.47
CA LYS A 210 -10.69 -6.82 -34.74
C LYS A 210 -10.18 -7.83 -35.78
N PRO A 211 -11.05 -8.66 -36.39
CA PRO A 211 -10.63 -9.57 -37.44
C PRO A 211 -10.08 -8.77 -38.62
N LEU A 212 -8.98 -9.26 -39.21
CA LEU A 212 -8.39 -8.78 -40.47
C LEU A 212 -9.37 -9.03 -41.63
N ASN A 213 -10.48 -8.29 -41.69
CA ASN A 213 -11.39 -8.38 -42.83
C ASN A 213 -10.92 -7.40 -43.90
N GLY A 214 -10.04 -7.87 -44.79
CA GLY A 214 -9.44 -7.03 -45.82
C GLY A 214 -8.37 -7.71 -46.68
N LYS A 215 -8.49 -9.01 -46.97
CA LYS A 215 -7.89 -9.56 -48.20
C LYS A 215 -9.04 -9.96 -49.11
N SER A 216 -9.51 -9.00 -49.90
CA SER A 216 -10.31 -9.30 -51.08
C SER A 216 -9.47 -10.20 -51.99
N HIS A 217 -9.85 -11.47 -52.05
CA HIS A 217 -9.41 -12.38 -53.10
C HIS A 217 -9.84 -11.78 -54.43
N ILE A 218 -8.93 -11.10 -55.14
CA ILE A 218 -9.13 -10.77 -56.54
C ILE A 218 -8.87 -12.08 -57.30
N SER A 219 -9.92 -12.86 -57.50
CA SER A 219 -9.92 -13.93 -58.50
C SER A 219 -10.14 -13.30 -59.88
N LEU A 220 -9.06 -12.93 -60.55
CA LEU A 220 -9.09 -12.73 -62.00
C LEU A 220 -8.97 -14.10 -62.65
N THR A 221 -10.11 -14.76 -62.82
CA THR A 221 -10.26 -15.89 -63.71
C THR A 221 -11.35 -15.54 -64.72
N ASN A 222 -10.96 -15.59 -65.99
CA ASN A 222 -11.75 -15.51 -67.22
C ASN A 222 -12.27 -14.13 -67.66
N MET A 223 -11.51 -13.51 -68.57
CA MET A 223 -11.95 -13.21 -69.95
C MET A 223 -10.75 -13.27 -70.89
#